data_AF-A0A0P6WGJ3-F1
#
_entry.id   AF-A0A0P6WGJ3-F1
#
_cell.length_a   1.000
_cell.length_b   1.000
_cell.length_c   1.000
_cell.angle_alpha   90.00
_cell.angle_beta   90.00
_cell.angle_gamma   90.00
#
_symmetry.space_group_name_H-M   'P 1'
#
loop_
_entity.id
_entity.type
_entity.pdbx_description
1 polymer ?
#
loop_
_entity_poly.entity_id
_entity_poly.type
_entity_poly.pdbx_seq_one_letter_code
_entity_poly.pdbx_strand_id
1 'polypeptide(L)' 'MADLVTTPNIAGADDFYADLIAAHQGLTKAESDALNARLILILANHVGDRTALAQAIVAAKNAGRN' A
#
# COMPACT_ATOMS: atom_id res chain seq x y z
N MET A 1 10.21 -11.80 13.12
CA MET A 1 8.84 -12.08 12.67
C MET A 1 8.07 -10.82 12.95
N ALA A 2 7.89 -9.97 11.94
CA ALA A 2 7.03 -8.81 12.07
C ALA A 2 5.60 -9.26 11.76
N ASP A 3 4.70 -9.12 12.72
CA ASP A 3 3.27 -9.31 12.48
C ASP A 3 2.72 -8.13 11.67
N LEU A 4 1.80 -8.41 10.74
CA LEU A 4 1.14 -7.38 9.94
C LEU A 4 0.39 -6.38 10.83
N VAL A 5 0.74 -5.10 10.71
CA VAL A 5 -0.01 -3.99 11.32
C VAL A 5 -1.01 -3.46 10.30
N THR A 6 -2.30 -3.67 10.56
CA THR A 6 -3.42 -3.13 9.74
C THR A 6 -4.03 -1.85 10.30
N THR A 7 -3.57 -1.42 11.47
CA THR A 7 -3.95 -0.16 12.10
C THR A 7 -3.02 0.97 11.65
N PRO A 8 -3.45 2.25 11.73
CA PRO A 8 -2.58 3.38 11.46
C PRO A 8 -1.28 3.28 12.27
N ASN A 9 -0.15 3.21 11.57
CA ASN A 9 1.18 3.00 12.18
C ASN A 9 2.18 4.11 11.80
N ILE A 10 1.69 5.19 11.20
CA ILE A 10 2.47 6.37 10.86
C ILE A 10 1.78 7.61 11.44
N ALA A 11 2.58 8.58 11.87
CA ALA A 11 2.07 9.92 12.15
C ALA A 11 1.69 10.58 10.82
N GLY A 12 0.57 11.31 10.78
CA GLY A 12 0.12 11.99 9.57
C GLY A 12 -0.40 11.05 8.48
N ALA A 13 -1.18 10.02 8.85
CA ALA A 13 -1.79 9.11 7.87
C ALA A 13 -2.63 9.84 6.81
N ASP A 14 -3.30 10.93 7.20
CA ASP A 14 -4.07 11.79 6.31
C ASP A 14 -3.18 12.54 5.31
N ASP A 15 -2.03 13.05 5.76
CA ASP A 15 -1.07 13.76 4.91
C ASP A 15 -0.47 12.81 3.86
N PHE A 16 -0.10 11.60 4.26
CA PHE A 16 0.37 10.58 3.32
C PHE A 16 -0.71 10.21 2.29
N TYR A 17 -1.97 10.11 2.72
CA TYR A 17 -3.08 9.82 1.81
C TYR A 17 -3.33 10.96 0.82
N ALA A 18 -3.19 12.21 1.26
CA ALA A 18 -3.26 13.38 0.40
C ALA A 18 -2.14 13.39 -0.66
N ASP A 19 -0.90 13.09 -0.25
CA ASP A 19 0.24 12.97 -1.16
C ASP A 19 0.04 11.85 -2.18
N LEU A 20 -0.52 10.70 -1.75
CA LEU A 20 -0.83 9.59 -2.64
C LEU A 20 -1.87 10.00 -3.69
N ILE A 21 -2.95 10.67 -3.28
CA ILE A 21 -3.96 11.17 -4.23
C ILE A 21 -3.34 12.17 -5.20
N ALA A 22 -2.53 13.11 -4.70
CA ALA A 22 -1.85 14.10 -5.52
C ALA A 22 -0.94 13.44 -6.57
N ALA A 23 -0.23 12.36 -6.20
CA ALA A 23 0.61 11.60 -7.11
C ALA A 23 -0.17 10.93 -8.27
N HIS A 24 -1.48 10.71 -8.10
CA HIS A 24 -2.36 10.18 -9.14
C HIS A 24 -3.04 11.25 -10.00
N GLN A 25 -2.95 12.54 -9.64
CA GLN A 25 -3.59 13.61 -10.40
C GLN A 25 -3.00 13.73 -11.80
N GLY A 26 -3.86 13.80 -12.81
CA GLY A 26 -3.45 13.89 -14.22
C GLY A 26 -3.03 12.57 -14.87
N LEU A 27 -2.99 11.46 -14.12
CA LEU A 27 -2.69 10.13 -14.66
C LEU A 27 -3.95 9.47 -15.23
N THR A 28 -3.79 8.75 -16.34
CA THR A 28 -4.80 7.80 -16.81
C THR A 28 -4.91 6.62 -15.84
N LYS A 29 -5.97 5.82 -15.99
CA LYS A 29 -6.17 4.61 -15.19
C LYS A 29 -4.97 3.65 -15.28
N ALA A 30 -4.44 3.44 -16.49
CA ALA A 30 -3.30 2.55 -16.71
C ALA A 30 -2.01 3.07 -16.04
N GLU A 31 -1.76 4.38 -16.11
CA GLU A 31 -0.61 5.01 -15.46
C GLU A 31 -0.74 5.00 -13.94
N SER A 32 -1.95 5.21 -13.43
CA SER A 32 -2.27 5.11 -12.00
C SER A 32 -2.03 3.67 -11.48
N ASP A 33 -2.46 2.65 -12.23
CA ASP A 33 -2.21 1.26 -11.88
C ASP A 33 -0.71 0.92 -11.93
N ALA A 34 0.03 1.46 -12.90
CA ALA A 34 1.49 1.31 -12.98
C ALA A 34 2.22 2.01 -11.82
N LEU A 35 1.76 3.19 -11.39
CA LEU A 35 2.28 3.89 -10.21
C LEU A 35 2.08 3.03 -8.96
N ASN A 36 0.87 2.49 -8.77
CA ASN A 36 0.55 1.62 -7.63
C ASN A 36 1.42 0.36 -7.60
N ALA A 37 1.63 -0.30 -8.74
CA ALA A 37 2.48 -1.48 -8.81
C ALA A 37 3.93 -1.18 -8.39
N ARG A 38 4.49 -0.05 -8.82
CA ARG A 38 5.84 0.39 -8.44
C ARG A 38 5.92 0.72 -6.95
N LEU A 39 4.92 1.45 -6.43
CA LEU A 39 4.85 1.80 -5.02
C LEU A 39 4.79 0.55 -4.13
N ILE A 40 3.94 -0.43 -4.48
CA ILE A 40 3.85 -1.71 -3.76
C ILE A 40 5.20 -2.42 -3.74
N LEU A 41 5.93 -2.46 -4.86
CA LEU A 41 7.25 -3.10 -4.91
C LEU A 41 8.27 -2.39 -4.02
N ILE A 42 8.30 -1.06 -4.03
CA ILE A 42 9.19 -0.26 -3.18
C ILE A 42 8.89 -0.52 -1.71
N LEU A 43 7.63 -0.49 -1.31
CA LEU A 43 7.22 -0.76 0.07
C LEU A 43 7.48 -2.21 0.48
N ALA A 44 7.28 -3.17 -0.42
CA ALA A 44 7.61 -4.57 -0.17
C ALA A 44 9.10 -4.78 0.12
N ASN A 45 9.95 -4.10 -0.65
CA ASN A 45 11.40 -4.11 -0.41
C ASN A 45 11.77 -3.42 0.92
N HIS A 46 11.09 -2.34 1.27
CA HIS A 46 11.32 -1.64 2.54
C HIS A 46 10.91 -2.50 3.75
N VAL A 47 9.78 -3.23 3.65
CA VAL A 47 9.30 -4.14 4.71
C VAL A 47 10.24 -5.33 4.88
N GLY A 48 10.71 -5.95 3.78
CA GLY A 48 11.70 -7.03 3.80
C GLY A 48 11.27 -8.36 4.45
N ASP A 49 10.08 -8.42 5.06
CA ASP A 49 9.53 -9.62 5.72
C ASP A 49 8.47 -10.30 4.84
N ARG A 50 8.81 -11.48 4.29
CA ARG A 50 7.92 -12.28 3.44
C ARG A 50 6.64 -12.71 4.15
N THR A 51 6.68 -12.98 5.45
CA THR A 51 5.52 -13.41 6.23
C THR A 51 4.52 -12.27 6.38
N ALA A 52 5.02 -11.07 6.73
CA ALA A 52 4.19 -9.86 6.79
C ALA A 52 3.55 -9.54 5.43
N LEU A 53 4.31 -9.67 4.34
CA LEU A 53 3.79 -9.46 2.98
C LEU A 53 2.71 -10.49 2.58
N ALA A 54 2.88 -11.75 2.96
CA ALA A 54 1.87 -12.79 2.71
C ALA A 54 0.58 -12.50 3.48
N GLN A 55 0.68 -12.08 4.75
CA GLN A 55 -0.46 -11.64 5.54
C GLN A 55 -1.16 -10.42 4.92
N ALA A 56 -0.39 -9.45 4.42
CA ALA A 56 -0.92 -8.24 3.77
C ALA A 56 -1.78 -8.58 2.54
N ILE A 57 -1.33 -9.53 1.70
CA ILE A 57 -2.09 -9.99 0.53
C ILE A 57 -3.42 -10.61 0.94
N VAL A 58 -3.42 -11.46 1.98
CA VAL A 58 -4.66 -12.07 2.50
C VAL A 58 -5.60 -11.01 3.03
N ALA A 59 -5.09 -10.05 3.81
CA ALA A 59 -5.88 -8.94 4.34
C ALA A 59 -6.51 -8.09 3.23
N ALA A 60 -5.74 -7.71 2.21
CA ALA A 60 -6.22 -6.93 1.07
C ALA A 60 -7.31 -7.67 0.27
N LYS A 61 -7.16 -8.99 0.07
CA LYS A 61 -8.19 -9.83 -0.59
C LYS A 61 -9.50 -9.89 0.19
N ASN A 62 -9.44 -9.80 1.52
CA ASN A 62 -10.64 -9.85 2.37
C ASN A 62 -11.33 -8.48 2.47
N ALA A 63 -10.56 -7.39 2.51
CA ALA A 63 -11.09 -6.03 2.61
C ALA A 63 -11.97 -5.63 1.41
N GLY A 64 -11.66 -6.11 0.20
CA GLY A 64 -12.43 -5.81 -1.02
C GLY A 64 -13.65 -6.70 -1.27
N ARG A 65 -14.01 -7.62 -0.34
CA ARG A 65 -15.12 -8.58 -0.50
C ARG A 65 -16.33 -8.28 0.38
N ASN A 66 -16.40 -7.09 0.97
CA ASN A 66 -17.47 -6.67 1.88
C ASN A 66 -18.43 -5.69 1.21
#